data_AF-A0A9D1C1C0-F1
#
_entry.id   AF-A0A9D1C1C0-F1
#
_cell.length_a   1.000
_cell.length_b   1.000
_cell.length_c   1.000
_cell.angle_alpha   90.00
_cell.angle_beta   90.00
_cell.angle_gamma   90.00
#
_symmetry.space_group_name_H-M   'P 1'
#
loop_
_entity.id
_entity.type
_entity.pdbx_description
1 polymer ?
#
loop_
_entity_poly.entity_id
_entity_poly.type
_entity_poly.pdbx_seq_one_letter_code
_entity_poly.pdbx_strand_id
1 'polypeptide(L)'
;MSCKEHKAYKEEHDHLIYTLDLVKENLDAFRQNKEKIDAEIDRLLKFGSSDSSLDYTDLSVYKILQGSYALKIKNLIEAIKKPYFARIDFHEEDRNEPDSLYIGKMCLIRGEDMKPVIIDWRAPVASLYYEERYFSHWSKATGQR
;
A
#
# COMPACT_ATOMS: atom_id res chain seq x y z
N MET A 1 -21.15 -5.13 -23.19
CA MET A 1 -20.74 -6.25 -22.31
C MET A 1 -20.81 -5.76 -20.88
N SER A 2 -21.57 -6.44 -20.02
CA SER A 2 -21.59 -6.13 -18.59
C SER A 2 -20.22 -6.52 -18.01
N CYS A 3 -19.65 -5.71 -17.11
CA CYS A 3 -18.36 -6.02 -16.48
C CYS A 3 -18.35 -7.39 -15.77
N LYS A 4 -19.53 -7.88 -15.37
CA LYS A 4 -19.73 -9.19 -14.72
C LYS A 4 -19.56 -10.40 -15.65
N GLU A 5 -19.57 -10.19 -16.97
CA GLU A 5 -19.48 -11.26 -17.97
C GLU A 5 -18.03 -11.54 -18.41
N HIS A 6 -17.06 -10.76 -17.92
CA HIS A 6 -15.65 -10.91 -18.28
C HIS A 6 -14.99 -12.07 -17.51
N LYS A 7 -14.18 -12.88 -18.20
CA LYS A 7 -13.50 -14.06 -17.62
C LYS A 7 -12.67 -13.73 -16.37
N ALA A 8 -11.98 -12.59 -16.35
CA ALA A 8 -11.16 -12.14 -15.24
C ALA A 8 -11.94 -11.42 -14.11
N TYR A 9 -13.26 -11.20 -14.26
CA TYR A 9 -14.04 -10.42 -13.29
C TYR A 9 -14.04 -11.06 -11.90
N LYS A 10 -14.19 -12.39 -11.83
CA LYS A 10 -14.24 -13.11 -10.56
C LYS A 10 -12.93 -12.98 -9.80
N GLU A 11 -11.82 -13.24 -10.47
CA GLU A 11 -10.47 -13.13 -9.90
C GLU A 11 -10.20 -11.71 -9.37
N GLU A 12 -10.53 -10.69 -10.17
CA GLU A 12 -10.37 -9.29 -9.81
C GLU A 12 -11.26 -8.89 -8.61
N HIS A 13 -12.49 -9.37 -8.59
CA HIS A 13 -13.42 -9.13 -7.49
C HIS A 13 -12.94 -9.78 -6.18
N ASP A 14 -12.43 -11.00 -6.25
CA ASP A 14 -11.89 -11.72 -5.09
C ASP A 14 -10.62 -11.02 -4.57
N HIS A 15 -9.74 -10.56 -5.47
CA HIS A 15 -8.57 -9.77 -5.11
C HIS A 15 -8.94 -8.42 -4.47
N LEU A 16 -9.99 -7.75 -4.98
CA LEU A 16 -10.49 -6.51 -4.42
C LEU A 16 -11.00 -6.70 -2.99
N ILE A 17 -11.79 -7.75 -2.74
CA ILE A 17 -12.29 -8.07 -1.39
C ILE A 17 -11.13 -8.30 -0.44
N TYR A 18 -10.19 -9.17 -0.82
CA TYR A 18 -8.99 -9.45 -0.04
C TYR A 18 -8.20 -8.17 0.29
N THR A 19 -8.02 -7.30 -0.70
CA THR A 19 -7.31 -6.03 -0.54
C THR A 19 -8.03 -5.10 0.43
N LEU A 20 -9.36 -5.00 0.32
CA LEU A 20 -10.17 -4.16 1.20
C LEU A 20 -10.13 -4.64 2.65
N ASP A 21 -10.13 -5.95 2.88
CA ASP A 21 -10.04 -6.51 4.23
C ASP A 21 -8.67 -6.22 4.84
N LEU A 22 -7.58 -6.40 4.07
CA LEU A 22 -6.24 -6.02 4.52
C LEU A 22 -6.13 -4.50 4.82
N VAL A 23 -6.77 -3.64 4.01
CA VAL A 23 -6.82 -2.19 4.27
C VAL A 23 -7.52 -1.88 5.60
N LYS A 24 -8.64 -2.56 5.90
CA LYS A 24 -9.39 -2.37 7.16
C LYS A 24 -8.57 -2.82 8.36
N GLU A 25 -7.96 -4.00 8.29
CA GLU A 25 -7.09 -4.52 9.36
C GLU A 25 -5.93 -3.57 9.64
N ASN A 26 -5.25 -3.09 8.59
CA ASN A 26 -4.20 -2.08 8.73
C ASN A 26 -4.75 -0.78 9.34
N LEU A 27 -5.91 -0.30 8.89
CA LEU A 27 -6.52 0.92 9.40
C LEU A 27 -6.77 0.83 10.91
N ASP A 28 -7.32 -0.29 11.38
CA ASP A 28 -7.61 -0.49 12.79
C ASP A 28 -6.33 -0.62 13.63
N ALA A 29 -5.31 -1.29 13.11
CA ALA A 29 -3.99 -1.35 13.74
C ALA A 29 -3.33 0.05 13.86
N PHE A 30 -3.36 0.84 12.79
CA PHE A 30 -2.81 2.20 12.81
C PHE A 30 -3.60 3.13 13.75
N ARG A 31 -4.93 2.97 13.86
CA ARG A 31 -5.76 3.71 14.83
C ARG A 31 -5.36 3.40 16.27
N GLN A 32 -5.29 2.12 16.63
CA GLN A 32 -4.88 1.70 17.97
C GLN A 32 -3.46 2.18 18.32
N ASN A 33 -2.54 2.12 17.37
CA ASN A 33 -1.17 2.61 17.58
C ASN A 33 -1.14 4.14 17.74
N LYS A 34 -1.95 4.88 16.98
CA LYS A 34 -2.08 6.32 17.15
C LYS A 34 -2.62 6.68 18.55
N GLU A 35 -3.64 5.98 19.03
CA GLU A 35 -4.19 6.20 20.38
C GLU A 35 -3.13 6.02 21.47
N LYS A 36 -2.28 4.99 21.36
CA LYS A 36 -1.15 4.77 22.28
C LYS A 36 -0.14 5.93 22.24
N ILE A 37 0.20 6.40 21.04
CA ILE A 37 1.13 7.54 20.86
C ILE A 37 0.53 8.83 21.43
N ASP A 38 -0.77 9.07 21.19
CA ASP A 38 -1.47 10.23 21.73
C ASP A 38 -1.46 10.23 23.26
N ALA A 39 -1.72 9.06 23.88
CA ALA A 39 -1.66 8.90 25.33
C ALA A 39 -0.25 9.14 25.91
N GLU A 40 0.81 8.70 25.22
CA GLU A 40 2.18 8.93 25.67
C GLU A 40 2.58 10.40 25.54
N ILE A 41 2.15 11.08 24.47
CA ILE A 41 2.32 12.54 24.34
C ILE A 41 1.65 13.26 25.50
N ASP A 42 0.41 12.90 25.83
CA ASP A 42 -0.33 13.52 26.94
C ASP A 42 0.36 13.29 28.29
N ARG A 43 0.94 12.11 28.49
CA ARG A 43 1.72 11.77 29.68
C ARG A 43 2.98 12.63 29.78
N LEU A 44 3.76 12.73 28.71
CA LEU A 44 4.99 13.54 28.66
C LEU A 44 4.69 15.02 28.87
N LEU A 45 3.59 15.54 28.32
CA LEU A 45 3.18 16.93 28.53
C LEU A 45 2.74 17.22 29.98
N LYS A 46 2.20 16.23 30.70
CA LYS A 46 1.70 16.40 32.08
C LYS A 46 2.78 16.19 33.14
N PHE A 47 3.66 15.21 32.94
CA PHE A 47 4.59 14.74 33.96
C PHE A 47 6.07 14.88 33.55
N GLY A 48 6.35 15.23 32.29
CA GLY A 48 7.70 15.47 31.82
C GLY A 48 8.30 16.71 32.45
N SER A 49 9.60 16.66 32.74
CA SER A 49 10.33 17.81 33.26
C SER A 49 10.81 18.65 32.08
N SER A 50 10.40 19.92 32.00
CA SER A 50 10.83 20.82 30.91
C SER A 50 12.35 21.00 30.84
N ASP A 51 13.04 20.78 31.96
CA ASP A 51 14.49 20.87 32.08
C ASP A 51 15.22 19.57 31.69
N SER A 52 14.48 18.47 31.43
CA SER A 52 15.05 17.21 30.93
C SER A 52 15.15 17.27 29.40
N SER A 53 16.38 17.30 28.88
CA SER A 53 16.62 17.25 27.44
C SER A 53 16.12 15.93 26.80
N LEU A 54 16.08 14.85 27.58
CA LEU A 54 15.57 13.54 27.14
C LEU A 54 14.06 13.58 26.87
N ASP A 55 13.29 14.21 27.76
CA ASP A 55 11.84 14.31 27.65
C ASP A 55 11.45 15.13 26.41
N TYR A 56 12.22 16.18 26.09
CA TYR A 56 12.03 16.96 24.87
C TYR A 56 12.30 16.12 23.61
N THR A 57 13.39 15.34 23.60
CA THR A 57 13.69 14.47 22.46
C THR A 57 12.60 13.42 22.25
N ASP A 58 12.13 12.78 23.32
CA ASP A 58 11.05 11.80 23.24
C ASP A 58 9.75 12.43 22.73
N LEU A 59 9.36 13.59 23.28
CA LEU A 59 8.18 14.33 22.81
C LEU A 59 8.27 14.65 21.31
N SER A 60 9.44 15.07 20.84
CA SER A 60 9.65 15.36 19.41
C SER A 60 9.48 14.13 18.52
N VAL A 61 10.01 12.98 18.94
CA VAL A 61 9.88 11.70 18.24
C VAL A 61 8.41 11.27 18.20
N TYR A 62 7.72 11.31 19.34
CA TYR A 62 6.31 10.94 19.41
C TYR A 62 5.42 11.84 18.55
N LYS A 63 5.70 13.15 18.49
CA LYS A 63 4.97 14.08 17.61
C LYS A 63 5.17 13.77 16.13
N ILE A 64 6.39 13.41 15.71
CA ILE A 64 6.66 12.98 14.32
C ILE A 64 5.90 11.67 14.01
N LEU A 65 5.89 10.72 14.94
CA LEU A 65 5.15 9.46 14.78
C LEU A 65 3.64 9.69 14.70
N GLN A 66 3.09 10.55 15.56
CA GLN A 66 1.68 10.96 15.55
C GLN A 66 1.26 11.51 14.17
N GLY A 67 2.05 12.43 13.62
CA GLY A 67 1.81 12.98 12.28
C GLY A 67 1.89 11.92 11.18
N SER A 68 2.87 11.03 11.25
CA SER A 68 3.06 9.93 10.29
C SER A 68 1.89 8.95 10.30
N TYR A 69 1.37 8.58 11.48
CA TYR A 69 0.19 7.74 11.61
C TYR A 69 -1.09 8.44 11.13
N ALA A 70 -1.26 9.73 11.41
CA ALA A 70 -2.40 10.50 10.89
C ALA A 70 -2.44 10.49 9.36
N LEU A 71 -1.27 10.67 8.70
CA LEU A 71 -1.16 10.58 7.24
C LEU A 71 -1.46 9.17 6.72
N LYS A 72 -0.91 8.13 7.36
CA LYS A 72 -1.19 6.72 7.00
C LYS A 72 -2.68 6.39 7.09
N ILE A 73 -3.34 6.77 8.18
CA ILE A 73 -4.78 6.58 8.40
C ILE A 73 -5.58 7.28 7.29
N LYS A 74 -5.25 8.53 6.96
CA LYS A 74 -5.90 9.26 5.87
C LYS A 74 -5.79 8.49 4.55
N ASN A 75 -4.59 8.01 4.20
CA ASN A 75 -4.37 7.28 2.96
C ASN A 75 -5.14 5.94 2.93
N LEU A 76 -5.22 5.23 4.05
CA LEU A 76 -6.00 3.98 4.17
C LEU A 76 -7.50 4.24 4.01
N ILE A 77 -8.03 5.33 4.58
CA ILE A 77 -9.44 5.73 4.40
C ILE A 77 -9.75 6.02 2.93
N GLU A 78 -8.82 6.66 2.21
CA GLU A 78 -8.98 6.88 0.76
C GLU A 78 -8.92 5.54 -0.01
N ALA A 79 -8.04 4.63 0.38
CA ALA A 79 -7.88 3.32 -0.24
C ALA A 79 -9.13 2.43 -0.10
N ILE A 80 -9.93 2.57 0.96
CA ILE A 80 -11.22 1.84 1.11
C ILE A 80 -12.16 2.12 -0.07
N LYS A 81 -12.12 3.33 -0.64
CA LYS A 81 -13.00 3.70 -1.77
C LYS A 81 -12.49 3.15 -3.09
N LYS A 82 -11.17 3.21 -3.29
CA LYS A 82 -10.50 2.79 -4.52
C LYS A 82 -9.04 2.42 -4.20
N PRO A 83 -8.75 1.16 -3.85
CA PRO A 83 -7.43 0.77 -3.36
C PRO A 83 -6.35 0.88 -4.45
N TYR A 84 -6.69 0.44 -5.66
CA TYR A 84 -5.85 0.51 -6.84
C TYR A 84 -6.67 0.98 -8.04
N PHE A 85 -5.99 1.44 -9.10
CA PHE A 85 -6.62 1.95 -10.31
C PHE A 85 -6.15 1.25 -11.58
N ALA A 86 -5.11 0.39 -11.49
CA ALA A 86 -4.61 -0.38 -12.61
C ALA A 86 -4.10 -1.75 -12.14
N ARG A 87 -4.15 -2.71 -13.06
CA ARG A 87 -3.56 -4.04 -12.97
C ARG A 87 -2.68 -4.23 -14.20
N ILE A 88 -1.48 -4.76 -14.00
CA ILE A 88 -0.55 -5.13 -15.06
C ILE A 88 -0.21 -6.60 -14.88
N ASP A 89 -0.53 -7.41 -15.89
CA ASP A 89 -0.13 -8.80 -15.93
C ASP A 89 1.22 -8.92 -16.66
N PHE A 90 2.18 -9.64 -16.08
CA PHE A 90 3.44 -9.96 -16.70
C PHE A 90 3.64 -11.47 -16.78
N HIS A 91 4.28 -11.92 -17.85
CA HIS A 91 4.55 -13.33 -18.09
C HIS A 91 6.07 -13.51 -18.20
N GLU A 92 6.66 -14.20 -17.22
CA GLU A 92 8.06 -14.63 -17.31
C GLU A 92 8.11 -15.93 -18.12
N GLU A 93 9.06 -16.07 -19.05
CA GLU A 93 9.19 -17.28 -19.90
C GLU A 93 9.29 -18.59 -19.10
N ASP A 94 9.78 -18.50 -17.86
CA ASP A 94 9.99 -19.64 -16.96
C ASP A 94 8.81 -19.89 -15.99
N ARG A 95 7.73 -19.08 -16.02
CA ARG A 95 6.56 -19.25 -15.16
C ARG A 95 5.30 -19.52 -15.97
N ASN A 96 4.57 -20.57 -15.55
CA ASN A 96 3.33 -20.98 -16.21
C ASN A 96 2.14 -20.04 -15.93
N GLU A 97 2.21 -19.21 -14.88
CA GLU A 97 1.15 -18.28 -14.50
C GLU A 97 1.63 -16.84 -14.63
N PRO A 98 0.83 -15.93 -15.23
CA PRO A 98 1.15 -14.52 -15.23
C PRO A 98 1.09 -13.98 -13.81
N ASP A 99 2.11 -13.23 -13.41
CA ASP A 99 2.08 -12.50 -12.15
C ASP A 99 1.37 -11.15 -12.38
N SER A 100 0.55 -10.73 -11.42
CA SER A 100 -0.24 -9.49 -11.51
C SER A 100 0.28 -8.43 -10.54
N LEU A 101 0.55 -7.24 -11.08
CA LEU A 101 0.90 -6.04 -10.30
C LEU A 101 -0.30 -5.10 -10.21
N TYR A 102 -0.68 -4.75 -8.99
CA TYR A 102 -1.77 -3.81 -8.73
C TYR A 102 -1.19 -2.44 -8.35
N ILE A 103 -1.61 -1.39 -9.03
CA ILE A 103 -1.05 -0.03 -8.88
C ILE A 103 -2.08 0.91 -8.27
N GLY A 104 -1.68 1.58 -7.19
CA GLY A 104 -2.52 2.48 -6.43
C GLY A 104 -1.82 3.77 -6.01
N LYS A 105 -2.54 4.58 -5.23
CA LYS A 105 -2.02 5.87 -4.72
C LYS A 105 -1.09 5.71 -3.52
N MET A 106 -1.02 4.52 -2.95
CA MET A 106 -0.22 4.18 -1.79
C MET A 106 0.25 2.73 -1.90
N CYS A 107 1.35 2.41 -1.21
CA CYS A 107 1.81 1.04 -1.08
C CYS A 107 1.06 0.34 0.07
N LEU A 108 0.53 -0.85 -0.21
CA LEU A 108 -0.06 -1.75 0.79
C LEU A 108 0.78 -3.03 0.83
N ILE A 109 1.25 -3.39 2.01
CA ILE A 109 2.13 -4.56 2.22
C ILE A 109 1.37 -5.57 3.08
N ARG A 110 1.43 -6.85 2.68
CA ARG A 110 0.95 -7.97 3.47
C ARG A 110 1.96 -8.27 4.59
N GLY A 111 1.48 -8.37 5.83
CA GLY A 111 2.36 -8.49 7.00
C GLY A 111 3.11 -9.82 7.11
N GLU A 112 2.51 -10.92 6.64
CA GLU A 112 3.02 -12.28 6.81
C GLU A 112 4.31 -12.54 6.02
N ASP A 113 4.42 -11.98 4.82
CA ASP A 113 5.53 -12.24 3.90
C ASP A 113 6.15 -10.96 3.33
N MET A 114 5.74 -9.80 3.84
CA MET A 114 6.21 -8.47 3.42
C MET A 114 6.03 -8.20 1.92
N LYS A 115 5.15 -8.93 1.24
CA LYS A 115 4.89 -8.72 -0.18
C LYS A 115 3.95 -7.52 -0.41
N PRO A 116 4.23 -6.69 -1.42
CA PRO A 116 3.31 -5.63 -1.80
C PRO A 116 2.05 -6.25 -2.42
N VAL A 117 0.89 -5.88 -1.87
CA VAL A 117 -0.43 -6.15 -2.46
C VAL A 117 -0.81 -5.01 -3.40
N ILE A 118 -0.44 -3.77 -3.04
CA ILE A 118 -0.58 -2.59 -3.89
C ILE A 118 0.76 -1.90 -4.01
N ILE A 119 1.16 -1.57 -5.23
CA ILE A 119 2.36 -0.81 -5.56
C ILE A 119 1.98 0.68 -5.70
N ASP A 120 2.76 1.55 -5.05
CA ASP A 120 2.62 2.99 -5.22
C ASP A 120 3.03 3.39 -6.65
N TRP A 121 2.21 4.20 -7.31
CA TRP A 121 2.44 4.66 -8.69
C TRP A 121 3.77 5.40 -8.91
N ARG A 122 4.44 5.87 -7.85
CA ARG A 122 5.75 6.52 -7.91
C ARG A 122 6.92 5.54 -7.79
N ALA A 123 6.65 4.28 -7.48
CA ALA A 123 7.69 3.26 -7.41
C ALA A 123 8.31 3.05 -8.81
N PRO A 124 9.63 2.80 -8.93
CA PRO A 124 10.27 2.59 -10.22
C PRO A 124 9.58 1.51 -11.08
N VAL A 125 9.13 0.41 -10.46
CA VAL A 125 8.41 -0.68 -11.14
C VAL A 125 7.05 -0.26 -11.70
N ALA A 126 6.44 0.80 -11.17
CA ALA A 126 5.19 1.35 -11.68
C ALA A 126 5.38 2.16 -12.98
N SER A 127 6.62 2.39 -13.44
CA SER A 127 6.86 3.01 -14.76
C SER A 127 6.22 2.21 -15.90
N LEU A 128 6.10 0.88 -15.73
CA LEU A 128 5.44 -0.03 -16.67
C LEU A 128 3.99 0.37 -16.98
N TYR A 129 3.31 1.08 -16.07
CA TYR A 129 1.97 1.62 -16.31
C TYR A 129 1.96 2.74 -17.36
N TYR A 130 3.03 3.52 -17.43
CA TYR A 130 3.15 4.68 -18.30
C TYR A 130 3.91 4.39 -19.60
N GLU A 131 4.65 3.29 -19.67
CA GLU A 131 5.52 2.98 -20.79
C GLU A 131 4.87 1.98 -21.77
N GLU A 132 4.17 2.50 -22.78
CA GLU A 132 3.59 1.69 -23.88
C GLU A 132 4.65 0.86 -24.64
N ARG A 133 5.92 1.28 -24.60
CA ARG A 133 7.01 0.72 -25.41
C ARG A 133 7.46 -0.68 -24.96
N TYR A 134 7.31 -1.06 -23.69
CA TYR A 134 7.74 -2.39 -23.22
C TYR A 134 6.79 -3.50 -23.67
N PHE A 135 5.51 -3.22 -23.90
CA PHE A 135 4.60 -4.18 -24.51
C PHE A 135 5.08 -4.64 -25.90
N SER A 136 5.71 -3.74 -26.67
CA SER A 136 6.21 -4.05 -28.02
C SER A 136 7.56 -4.78 -28.06
N HIS A 137 8.44 -4.59 -27.06
CA HIS A 137 9.75 -5.25 -27.03
C HIS A 137 9.66 -6.68 -26.51
N TRP A 138 8.76 -6.94 -25.56
CA TRP A 138 8.49 -8.29 -25.06
C TRP A 138 7.56 -9.11 -25.98
N SER A 139 6.70 -8.46 -26.76
CA SER A 139 6.01 -9.11 -27.89
C SER A 139 6.95 -9.46 -29.06
N LYS A 140 8.18 -8.94 -29.10
CA LYS A 140 9.18 -9.27 -30.14
C LYS A 140 10.25 -10.27 -29.69
N ALA A 141 10.45 -10.47 -28.39
CA ALA A 141 11.24 -11.60 -27.88
C ALA A 141 10.56 -12.96 -28.17
N THR A 142 9.25 -12.94 -28.42
CA THR A 142 8.40 -14.09 -28.78
C THR A 142 8.36 -14.39 -30.29
N GLY A 143 9.33 -13.93 -31.09
CA GLY A 143 9.29 -14.15 -32.54
C GLY A 143 10.57 -13.90 -33.31
N GLN A 144 11.65 -14.63 -32.99
CA GLN A 144 12.67 -15.00 -33.99
C GLN A 144 13.18 -16.43 -33.75
N ARG A 145 12.55 -17.38 -34.44
CA ARG A 145 13.26 -18.39 -35.24
C ARG A 145 12.73 -18.29 -36.67
#